data_AF-A0A1S1PI34-F1
#
_entry.id   AF-A0A1S1PI34-F1
#
_cell.length_a   1.000
_cell.length_b   1.000
_cell.length_c   1.000
_cell.angle_alpha   90.00
_cell.angle_beta   90.00
_cell.angle_gamma   90.00
#
_symmetry.space_group_name_H-M   'P 1'
#
loop_
_entity.id
_entity.type
_entity.pdbx_description
1 polymer ?
#
loop_
_entity_poly.entity_id
_entity_poly.type
_entity_poly.pdbx_seq_one_letter_code
_entity_poly.pdbx_strand_id
1 'polypeptide(L)'
;MALTALGGLAALGYGIDGLLSETRATNPHNSLRWLIAGVLAHDVLLVPAVALVGLLLSRAVPGPYRAVVQGALIVSGSVAAASLPLWRGYGGTPGNATVDALPYGRNLLIVLGAVWAAATVIMVFRRRRSRRSRRTGPARGM
;
A
#
# COMPACT_ATOMS: atom_id res chain seq x y z
N MET A 1 15.97 -19.19 -12.46
CA MET A 1 17.01 -18.21 -12.07
C MET A 1 17.68 -17.55 -13.30
N ALA A 2 18.29 -18.32 -14.22
CA ALA A 2 18.91 -17.71 -15.41
C ALA A 2 17.92 -17.02 -16.35
N LEU A 3 16.78 -17.67 -16.66
CA LEU A 3 15.73 -17.10 -17.51
C LEU A 3 15.11 -15.83 -16.92
N THR A 4 14.89 -15.80 -15.60
CA THR A 4 14.35 -14.63 -14.90
C THR A 4 15.36 -13.48 -14.87
N ALA A 5 16.65 -13.78 -14.70
CA ALA A 5 17.71 -12.78 -14.76
C ALA A 5 17.88 -12.20 -16.16
N LEU A 6 17.89 -13.05 -17.20
CA LEU A 6 17.95 -12.63 -18.60
C LEU A 6 16.72 -11.78 -18.99
N GLY A 7 15.53 -12.21 -18.57
CA GLY A 7 14.31 -11.43 -18.78
C GLY A 7 14.36 -10.07 -18.09
N GLY A 8 14.88 -10.01 -16.86
CA GLY A 8 15.09 -8.76 -16.13
C GLY A 8 16.09 -7.82 -16.83
N LEU A 9 17.22 -8.35 -17.28
CA LEU A 9 18.21 -7.57 -18.04
C LEU A 9 17.65 -7.07 -19.38
N ALA A 10 16.90 -7.90 -20.10
CA ALA A 10 16.26 -7.52 -21.35
C ALA A 10 15.24 -6.38 -21.14
N ALA A 11 14.44 -6.45 -20.08
CA ALA A 11 13.49 -5.39 -19.72
C ALA A 11 14.19 -4.08 -19.34
N LEU A 12 15.29 -4.16 -18.58
CA LEU A 12 16.11 -2.99 -18.24
C LEU A 12 16.74 -2.37 -19.48
N GLY A 13 17.32 -3.18 -20.37
CA GLY A 13 17.89 -2.73 -21.64
C GLY A 13 16.87 -2.02 -22.51
N TYR A 14 15.67 -2.60 -22.65
CA TYR A 14 14.56 -1.99 -23.39
C TYR A 14 14.13 -0.64 -22.80
N GLY A 15 14.04 -0.54 -21.47
CA GLY A 15 13.71 0.73 -20.80
C GLY A 15 14.78 1.81 -20.97
N ILE A 16 16.07 1.43 -20.95
CA ILE A 16 17.19 2.34 -21.19
C ILE A 16 17.21 2.80 -22.65
N ASP A 17 17.01 1.87 -23.59
CA ASP A 17 16.94 2.18 -25.02
C ASP A 17 15.85 3.22 -25.28
N GLY A 18 14.62 2.96 -24.84
CA GLY A 18 13.51 3.91 -25.02
C GLY A 18 13.70 5.26 -24.32
N LEU A 19 14.36 5.27 -23.15
CA LEU A 19 14.72 6.52 -22.47
C LEU A 19 15.65 7.38 -23.33
N LEU A 20 16.57 6.76 -24.06
CA LEU A 20 17.60 7.42 -24.86
C LEU A 20 17.18 7.67 -26.32
N SER A 21 16.32 6.85 -26.91
CA SER A 21 15.84 7.02 -28.28
C SER A 21 14.67 8.00 -28.36
N GLU A 22 13.76 8.01 -27.37
CA GLU A 22 12.58 8.89 -27.35
C GLU A 22 12.75 10.13 -26.45
N THR A 23 13.93 10.75 -26.46
CA THR A 23 14.29 11.86 -25.54
C THR A 23 13.29 13.02 -25.48
N ARG A 24 12.59 13.34 -26.59
CA ARG A 24 11.56 14.38 -26.61
C ARG A 24 10.33 14.03 -25.78
N ALA A 25 9.96 12.76 -25.73
CA ALA A 25 8.81 12.28 -24.96
C ALA A 25 9.20 11.95 -23.51
N THR A 26 10.39 11.40 -23.30
CA THR A 26 10.83 10.89 -22.00
C THR A 26 11.53 11.92 -21.13
N ASN A 27 12.12 12.97 -21.72
CA ASN A 27 12.92 13.99 -21.04
C ASN A 27 13.90 13.34 -20.02
N PRO A 28 15.03 12.78 -20.49
CA PRO A 28 15.87 11.88 -19.70
C PRO A 28 16.32 12.46 -18.36
N HIS A 29 16.61 13.77 -18.33
CA HIS A 29 17.02 14.45 -17.11
C HIS A 29 15.91 14.51 -16.06
N ASN A 30 14.68 14.82 -16.48
CA ASN A 30 13.53 14.81 -15.59
C ASN A 30 13.21 13.39 -15.10
N SER A 31 13.28 12.40 -15.98
CA SER A 31 13.10 10.99 -15.64
C SER A 31 14.14 10.51 -14.62
N LEU A 32 15.41 10.86 -14.82
CA LEU A 32 16.48 10.52 -13.87
C LEU A 32 16.27 11.19 -12.51
N ARG A 33 15.90 12.48 -12.51
CA ARG A 33 15.56 13.20 -11.27
C ARG A 33 14.40 12.54 -10.53
N TRP A 34 13.34 12.15 -11.24
CA TRP A 34 12.19 11.47 -10.64
C TRP A 34 12.59 10.11 -10.05
N LEU A 35 13.43 9.35 -10.75
CA LEU A 35 13.90 8.03 -10.32
C LEU A 35 14.78 8.13 -9.06
N ILE A 36 15.76 9.05 -9.06
CA ILE A 36 16.62 9.30 -7.90
C ILE A 36 15.79 9.82 -6.72
N ALA A 37 14.93 10.82 -6.95
CA ALA A 37 14.09 11.38 -5.89
C ALA A 37 13.14 10.33 -5.30
N GLY A 38 12.58 9.45 -6.13
CA GLY A 38 11.72 8.36 -5.70
C GLY A 38 12.45 7.34 -4.81
N VAL A 39 13.65 6.91 -5.22
CA VAL A 39 14.49 5.99 -4.43
C VAL A 39 14.88 6.63 -3.09
N LEU A 40 15.36 7.88 -3.11
CA LEU A 40 15.73 8.58 -1.89
C LEU A 40 14.53 8.78 -0.96
N ALA A 41 13.38 9.18 -1.49
CA ALA A 41 12.15 9.31 -0.69
C ALA A 41 11.72 7.96 -0.11
N HIS A 42 11.86 6.87 -0.85
CA HIS A 42 11.56 5.53 -0.37
C HIS A 42 12.48 5.13 0.80
N ASP A 43 13.79 5.23 0.61
CA ASP A 43 14.78 4.75 1.58
C ASP A 43 14.83 5.62 2.84
N VAL A 44 14.73 6.94 2.69
CA VAL A 44 14.86 7.89 3.79
C VAL A 44 13.55 8.09 4.55
N LEU A 45 12.39 7.93 3.89
CA LEU A 45 11.09 8.19 4.52
C LEU A 45 10.24 6.94 4.65
N LEU A 46 10.00 6.21 3.55
CA LEU A 46 9.03 5.12 3.56
C LEU A 46 9.54 3.92 4.37
N VAL A 47 10.79 3.49 4.16
CA VAL A 47 11.40 2.38 4.90
C VAL A 47 11.39 2.63 6.41
N PRO A 48 11.89 3.75 6.95
CA PRO A 48 11.88 3.98 8.39
C PRO A 48 10.46 4.15 8.95
N ALA A 49 9.55 4.80 8.21
CA ALA A 49 8.15 4.92 8.63
C ALA A 49 7.47 3.55 8.75
N VAL A 50 7.64 2.67 7.75
CA VAL A 50 7.09 1.32 7.76
C VAL A 50 7.72 0.48 8.88
N ALA A 51 9.03 0.60 9.09
CA ALA A 51 9.71 -0.08 10.20
C ALA A 51 9.17 0.36 11.56
N LEU A 52 8.96 1.67 11.77
CA LEU A 52 8.37 2.22 12.98
C LEU A 52 6.94 1.72 13.20
N VAL A 53 6.10 1.72 12.16
CA VAL A 53 4.74 1.15 12.22
C VAL A 53 4.79 -0.34 12.57
N GLY A 54 5.71 -1.10 11.98
CA GLY A 54 5.91 -2.52 12.28
C GLY A 54 6.33 -2.76 13.75
N LEU A 55 7.18 -1.87 14.29
CA LEU A 55 7.61 -1.88 15.68
C LEU A 55 6.46 -1.53 16.64
N LEU A 56 5.68 -0.50 16.33
CA LEU A 56 4.50 -0.14 17.12
C LEU A 56 3.47 -1.28 17.11
N LEU A 57 3.27 -1.90 15.95
CA LEU A 57 2.37 -3.03 15.82
C LEU A 57 2.84 -4.25 16.61
N SER A 58 4.15 -4.47 16.72
CA SER A 58 4.72 -5.56 17.51
C SER A 58 4.43 -5.43 19.00
N ARG A 59 4.35 -4.19 19.49
CA ARG A 59 4.11 -3.86 20.90
C ARG A 59 2.62 -3.72 21.23
N ALA A 60 1.82 -3.18 20.32
CA ALA A 60 0.44 -2.80 20.60
C ALA A 60 -0.59 -3.90 20.23
N VAL A 61 -0.30 -4.77 19.25
CA VAL A 61 -1.30 -5.70 18.70
C VAL A 61 -0.99 -7.16 19.03
N PRO A 62 -1.91 -7.87 19.70
CA PRO A 62 -1.73 -9.29 20.00
C PRO A 62 -1.57 -10.14 18.72
N GLY A 63 -0.70 -11.14 18.76
CA GLY A 63 -0.35 -12.02 17.63
C GLY A 63 -1.53 -12.51 16.77
N PRO A 64 -2.66 -12.97 17.34
CA PRO A 64 -3.81 -13.45 16.57
C PRO A 64 -4.44 -12.40 15.63
N TYR A 65 -4.28 -11.11 15.92
CA TYR A 65 -4.88 -10.01 15.15
C TYR A 65 -3.87 -9.31 14.23
N ARG A 66 -2.57 -9.53 14.46
CA ARG A 66 -1.47 -8.81 13.79
C ARG A 66 -1.55 -8.87 12.26
N ALA A 67 -1.79 -10.05 11.70
CA ALA A 67 -1.93 -10.23 10.26
C ALA A 67 -3.11 -9.45 9.66
N VAL A 68 -4.23 -9.34 10.39
CA VAL A 68 -5.41 -8.59 9.92
C VAL A 68 -5.10 -7.09 9.90
N VAL A 69 -4.45 -6.59 10.95
CA VAL A 69 -4.05 -5.18 11.04
C VAL A 69 -2.99 -4.83 9.99
N GLN A 70 -2.01 -5.72 9.74
CA GLN A 70 -1.04 -5.53 8.64
C GLN A 70 -1.74 -5.44 7.29
N GLY A 71 -2.67 -6.34 6.99
CA GLY A 71 -3.45 -6.28 5.75
C GLY A 71 -4.23 -4.97 5.61
N ALA A 72 -4.91 -4.54 6.67
CA ALA A 72 -5.64 -3.28 6.69
C ALA A 72 -4.73 -2.06 6.45
N LEU A 73 -3.55 -2.05 7.07
CA LEU A 73 -2.55 -0.99 6.89
C LEU A 73 -1.98 -0.97 5.47
N ILE A 74 -1.67 -2.13 4.89
CA ILE A 74 -1.18 -2.23 3.50
C ILE A 74 -2.23 -1.67 2.55
N VAL A 75 -3.48 -2.13 2.64
CA VAL A 75 -4.58 -1.63 1.80
C VAL A 75 -4.79 -0.13 1.99
N SER A 76 -4.81 0.33 3.24
CA SER A 76 -4.96 1.75 3.56
C SER A 76 -3.85 2.60 2.95
N GLY A 77 -2.59 2.16 3.10
CA GLY A 77 -1.41 2.83 2.55
C GLY A 77 -1.45 2.89 1.02
N SER A 78 -1.78 1.77 0.35
CA SER A 78 -1.91 1.71 -1.10
C SER A 78 -3.01 2.64 -1.63
N VAL A 79 -4.20 2.62 -1.01
CA VAL A 79 -5.32 3.49 -1.40
C VAL A 79 -4.97 4.95 -1.18
N ALA A 80 -4.36 5.30 -0.04
CA ALA A 80 -3.92 6.65 0.24
C ALA A 80 -2.88 7.14 -0.77
N ALA A 81 -1.86 6.32 -1.08
CA ALA A 81 -0.83 6.64 -2.05
C ALA A 81 -1.40 6.83 -3.47
N ALA A 82 -2.30 5.94 -3.91
CA ALA A 82 -2.98 6.05 -5.20
C ALA A 82 -3.88 7.29 -5.29
N SER A 83 -4.41 7.77 -4.16
CA SER A 83 -5.27 8.94 -4.09
C SER A 83 -4.51 10.27 -3.98
N LEU A 84 -3.20 10.25 -3.71
CA LEU A 84 -2.39 11.47 -3.53
C LEU A 84 -2.46 12.44 -4.73
N PRO A 85 -2.35 11.98 -6.00
CA PRO A 85 -2.42 12.89 -7.14
C PRO A 85 -3.76 13.63 -7.21
N LEU A 86 -4.86 12.90 -6.99
CA LEU A 86 -6.22 13.45 -6.98
C LEU A 86 -6.38 14.51 -5.88
N TRP A 87 -5.84 14.23 -4.68
CA TRP A 87 -5.90 15.17 -3.57
C TRP A 87 -5.04 16.42 -3.79
N ARG A 88 -3.98 16.30 -4.60
CA ARG A 88 -3.13 17.43 -5.01
C ARG A 88 -3.68 18.17 -6.25
N GLY A 89 -4.80 17.74 -6.81
CA GLY A 89 -5.39 18.32 -8.02
C GLY A 89 -4.63 17.96 -9.30
N TYR A 90 -3.75 16.96 -9.26
CA TYR A 90 -3.05 16.46 -10.45
C TYR A 90 -3.96 15.52 -11.24
N GLY A 91 -4.10 15.78 -12.55
CA GLY A 91 -4.85 14.92 -13.49
C GLY A 91 -6.25 15.41 -13.86
N GLY A 92 -6.72 16.52 -13.29
CA GLY A 92 -7.97 17.19 -13.71
C GLY A 92 -7.72 18.27 -14.77
N THR A 93 -8.62 18.37 -15.76
CA THR A 93 -8.68 19.56 -16.62
C THR A 93 -9.30 20.69 -15.80
N PRO A 94 -8.64 21.86 -15.66
CA PRO A 94 -9.19 22.98 -14.90
C PRO A 94 -10.62 23.31 -15.35
N GLY A 95 -11.58 23.27 -14.44
CA GLY A 95 -12.99 23.60 -14.72
C GLY A 95 -13.89 22.40 -15.01
N ASN A 96 -13.40 21.16 -14.90
CA ASN A 96 -14.27 19.99 -14.90
C ASN A 96 -14.96 19.82 -13.54
N ALA A 97 -16.17 20.36 -13.42
CA ALA A 97 -16.98 20.31 -12.21
C ALA A 97 -17.21 18.87 -11.68
N THR A 98 -17.16 17.85 -12.55
CA THR A 98 -17.35 16.43 -12.15
C THR A 98 -16.12 15.84 -11.45
N VAL A 99 -14.94 16.44 -11.59
CA VAL A 99 -13.68 15.97 -10.99
C VAL A 99 -13.19 16.95 -9.93
N ASP A 100 -13.12 18.25 -10.24
CA ASP A 100 -12.59 19.28 -9.34
C ASP A 100 -13.46 19.52 -8.10
N ALA A 101 -14.76 19.26 -8.17
CA ALA A 101 -15.69 19.54 -7.06
C ALA A 101 -15.78 18.38 -6.03
N LEU A 102 -15.12 17.24 -6.26
CA LEU A 102 -15.26 16.10 -5.36
C LEU A 102 -14.45 16.32 -4.08
N PRO A 103 -15.04 16.09 -2.89
CA PRO A 103 -14.31 16.16 -1.63
C PRO A 103 -13.47 14.88 -1.46
N TYR A 104 -12.35 14.79 -2.18
CA TYR A 104 -11.45 13.63 -2.21
C TYR A 104 -10.96 13.22 -0.81
N GLY A 105 -10.75 14.18 0.09
CA GLY A 105 -10.43 13.90 1.49
C GLY A 105 -11.55 13.13 2.20
N ARG A 106 -12.81 13.56 2.04
CA ARG A 106 -13.98 12.87 2.61
C ARG A 106 -14.12 11.47 2.02
N ASN A 107 -14.00 11.34 0.70
CA ASN A 107 -14.13 10.05 0.02
C ASN A 107 -13.04 9.07 0.45
N LEU A 108 -11.79 9.54 0.58
CA LEU A 108 -10.69 8.74 1.11
C LEU A 108 -10.98 8.27 2.55
N LEU A 109 -11.45 9.16 3.43
CA LEU A 109 -11.82 8.78 4.80
C LEU A 109 -12.93 7.73 4.84
N ILE A 110 -13.93 7.82 3.95
CA ILE A 110 -14.99 6.81 3.83
C ILE A 110 -14.39 5.45 3.43
N VAL A 111 -13.52 5.41 2.42
CA VAL A 111 -12.88 4.17 1.97
C VAL A 111 -12.00 3.57 3.07
N LEU A 112 -11.19 4.38 3.74
CA LEU A 112 -10.38 3.93 4.87
C LEU A 112 -11.27 3.40 6.01
N GLY A 113 -12.37 4.09 6.31
CA GLY A 113 -13.37 3.63 7.27
C GLY A 113 -13.94 2.26 6.91
N ALA A 114 -14.25 2.02 5.63
CA ALA A 114 -14.74 0.73 5.15
C ALA A 114 -13.69 -0.39 5.30
N VAL A 115 -12.42 -0.11 4.98
CA VAL A 115 -11.30 -1.06 5.17
C VAL A 115 -11.17 -1.47 6.64
N TRP A 116 -11.20 -0.50 7.56
CA TRP A 116 -11.09 -0.77 8.99
C TRP A 116 -12.35 -1.43 9.59
N ALA A 117 -13.53 -1.12 9.05
CA ALA A 117 -14.77 -1.82 9.39
C ALA A 117 -14.67 -3.31 9.02
N ALA A 118 -14.23 -3.62 7.80
CA ALA A 118 -14.01 -5.00 7.35
C ALA A 118 -12.95 -5.72 8.21
N ALA A 119 -11.83 -5.07 8.50
CA ALA A 119 -10.80 -5.61 9.40
C ALA A 119 -11.36 -5.93 10.79
N THR A 120 -12.17 -5.04 11.36
CA THR A 120 -12.84 -5.24 12.65
C THR A 120 -13.76 -6.46 12.62
N VAL A 121 -14.58 -6.58 11.58
CA VAL A 121 -15.48 -7.72 11.38
C VAL A 121 -14.67 -9.03 11.35
N ILE A 122 -13.59 -9.09 10.58
CA ILE A 122 -12.70 -10.27 10.51
C ILE A 122 -12.13 -10.61 11.90
N MET A 123 -11.63 -9.61 12.64
CA MET A 123 -11.08 -9.83 13.98
C MET A 123 -12.13 -10.39 14.96
N VAL A 124 -13.35 -9.86 14.93
CA VAL A 124 -14.47 -10.33 15.75
C VAL A 124 -14.82 -11.79 15.42
N PHE A 125 -14.91 -12.14 14.13
CA PHE A 125 -15.18 -13.52 13.70
C PHE A 125 -14.08 -14.48 14.14
N ARG A 126 -12.80 -14.11 13.99
CA ARG A 126 -11.66 -14.93 14.45
C ARG A 126 -11.69 -15.14 15.97
N ARG A 127 -12.00 -14.10 16.75
CA ARG A 127 -12.13 -14.18 18.21
C ARG A 127 -13.27 -15.13 18.62
N ARG A 128 -14.43 -15.06 17.95
CA ARG A 128 -15.58 -15.94 18.21
C ARG A 128 -15.25 -17.40 17.90
N ARG A 129 -14.57 -17.68 16.77
CA ARG A 129 -14.17 -19.04 16.38
C ARG A 129 -13.18 -19.66 17.36
N SER A 130 -12.15 -18.90 17.77
CA SER A 130 -11.16 -19.36 18.75
C SER A 130 -11.78 -19.69 20.12
N ARG A 131 -12.74 -18.87 20.59
CA ARG A 131 -13.49 -19.15 21.82
C ARG A 131 -14.37 -20.39 21.73
N ARG A 132 -14.99 -20.64 20.57
CA ARG A 132 -15.85 -21.81 20.35
C ARG A 132 -15.04 -23.11 20.38
N SER A 133 -13.88 -23.15 19.73
CA SER A 133 -12.98 -24.33 19.75
C SER A 133 -12.42 -24.64 21.14
N ARG A 134 -12.17 -23.63 21.98
CA ARG A 134 -11.73 -23.84 23.38
C ARG A 134 -12.84 -24.38 24.29
N ARG A 135 -14.11 -24.04 24.03
CA ARG A 135 -15.26 -24.55 24.79
C ARG A 135 -15.61 -26.01 24.48
N THR A 136 -15.21 -26.51 23.32
CA THR A 136 -15.41 -27.90 22.89
C THR A 136 -14.17 -28.78 23.09
N GLY A 137 -13.16 -28.31 23.84
CA GLY A 137 -11.98 -29.10 24.18
C GLY A 137 -12.36 -30.27 25.11
N PRO A 138 -11.85 -31.48 24.87
CA PRO A 138 -12.40 -32.70 25.44
C PRO A 138 -12.27 -32.76 26.96
N ALA A 139 -13.37 -33.07 27.62
CA ALA A 139 -13.35 -33.80 28.89
C ALA A 139 -12.77 -35.20 28.61
N ARG A 140 -11.44 -35.30 28.50
CA ARG A 140 -10.70 -36.55 28.71
C ARG A 140 -10.06 -36.36 30.08
N GLY A 141 -10.67 -36.86 31.15
CA GLY A 141 -10.95 -38.26 31.34
C GLY A 141 -9.78 -38.78 32.17
N MET A 142 -10.03 -38.83 33.49
CA MET A 142 -9.17 -39.49 34.48
C MET A 142 -8.92 -40.95 34.11
#